data_AF-A0A3C1PFI9-F1
#
_entry.id   AF-A0A3C1PFI9-F1
#
_cell.length_a   1.000
_cell.length_b   1.000
_cell.length_c   1.000
_cell.angle_alpha   90.00
_cell.angle_beta   90.00
_cell.angle_gamma   90.00
#
_symmetry.space_group_name_H-M   'P 1'
#
loop_
_entity.id
_entity.type
_entity.pdbx_description
1 polymer ?
#
loop_
_entity_poly.entity_id
_entity_poly.type
_entity_poly.pdbx_seq_one_letter_code
_entity_poly.pdbx_strand_id
1 'polypeptide(L)'
;MPAQWEIFYVQSCRHTKPSPKDKLVLVAYIDPSPYGFLINSKINNYIQNRDYLLCCEAEIIAIEHDFLDYNSYVDCREAFPFNAGELISSRGFLSAAGQAEVIKAVGLCPVLERIHKNRILK
;
A
#
# COMPACT_ATOMS: atom_id res chain seq x y z
N MET A 1 6.88 14.52 -9.21
CA MET A 1 5.46 14.25 -8.85
C MET A 1 5.37 12.77 -8.58
N PRO A 2 4.62 12.33 -7.55
CA PRO A 2 4.42 10.91 -7.31
C PRO A 2 3.82 10.26 -8.56
N ALA A 3 4.15 9.01 -8.80
CA ALA A 3 3.56 8.19 -9.86
C ALA A 3 2.87 6.95 -9.26
N GLN A 4 1.92 6.38 -9.99
CA GLN A 4 1.34 5.09 -9.62
C GLN A 4 2.45 4.04 -9.50
N TRP A 5 2.34 3.18 -8.50
CA TRP A 5 3.31 2.13 -8.14
C TRP A 5 4.62 2.63 -7.52
N GLU A 6 4.80 3.93 -7.35
CA GLU A 6 5.93 4.47 -6.62
C GLU A 6 5.74 4.30 -5.10
N ILE A 7 6.83 3.98 -4.40
CA ILE A 7 6.85 3.77 -2.95
C ILE A 7 7.60 4.91 -2.29
N PHE A 8 7.01 5.46 -1.23
CA PHE A 8 7.59 6.54 -0.44
C PHE A 8 7.76 6.12 1.01
N TYR A 9 8.81 6.62 1.65
CA TYR A 9 8.93 6.62 3.09
C TYR A 9 8.29 7.89 3.66
N VAL A 10 7.26 7.71 4.49
CA VAL A 10 6.52 8.80 5.13
C VAL A 10 6.79 8.76 6.63
N GLN A 11 7.46 9.80 7.13
CA GLN A 11 7.70 9.99 8.56
C GLN A 11 6.42 10.40 9.28
N SER A 12 6.20 9.88 10.49
CA SER A 12 5.04 10.22 11.33
C SER A 12 3.71 10.19 10.56
N CYS A 13 3.46 9.11 9.83
CA CYS A 13 2.31 8.98 8.94
C CYS A 13 0.99 9.17 9.71
N ARG A 14 0.22 10.21 9.33
CA ARG A 14 -1.03 10.62 10.00
C ARG A 14 -2.16 9.58 9.92
N HIS A 15 -2.04 8.62 9.02
CA HIS A 15 -3.02 7.55 8.81
C HIS A 15 -2.80 6.36 9.74
N THR A 16 -1.79 6.41 10.61
CA THR A 16 -1.53 5.38 11.62
C THR A 16 -2.08 5.77 12.99
N LYS A 17 -2.68 4.81 13.69
CA LYS A 17 -3.28 4.95 15.03
C LYS A 17 -2.73 3.87 15.97
N PRO A 18 -2.71 4.09 17.30
CA PRO A 18 -3.13 5.29 18.03
C PRO A 18 -2.12 6.44 18.02
N SER A 19 -0.86 6.18 17.63
CA SER A 19 0.17 7.19 17.44
C SER A 19 0.76 7.12 16.03
N PRO A 20 1.21 8.24 15.46
CA PRO A 20 1.92 8.25 14.19
C PRO A 20 3.14 7.34 14.21
N LYS A 21 3.33 6.60 13.11
CA LYS A 21 4.48 5.73 12.85
C LYS A 21 5.04 6.05 11.48
N ASP A 22 6.33 5.83 11.34
CA ASP A 22 6.95 5.87 10.03
C ASP A 22 6.45 4.68 9.20
N LYS A 23 6.15 4.95 7.93
CA LYS A 23 5.56 3.95 7.03
C LYS A 23 6.15 4.06 5.64
N LEU A 24 6.27 2.91 5.00
CA LEU A 24 6.33 2.84 3.55
C LEU A 24 4.89 2.94 3.00
N VAL A 25 4.73 3.71 1.94
CA VAL A 25 3.45 4.01 1.30
C VAL A 25 3.58 3.74 -0.19
N LEU A 26 2.74 2.85 -0.73
CA LEU A 26 2.61 2.62 -2.16
C LEU A 26 1.58 3.59 -2.73
N VAL A 27 1.92 4.36 -3.76
CA VAL A 27 0.94 5.19 -4.49
C VAL A 27 0.09 4.28 -5.38
N ALA A 28 -1.20 4.17 -5.07
CA ALA A 28 -2.14 3.30 -5.75
C ALA A 28 -2.77 3.95 -7.00
N TYR A 29 -3.03 5.26 -6.95
CA TYR A 29 -3.48 6.09 -8.09
C TYR A 29 -3.38 7.58 -7.73
N ILE A 30 -3.61 8.45 -8.73
CA ILE A 30 -3.63 9.92 -8.55
C ILE A 30 -4.90 10.49 -9.21
N ASP A 31 -5.80 11.08 -8.41
CA ASP A 31 -7.03 11.73 -8.94
C ASP A 31 -7.76 12.58 -7.86
N PRO A 32 -7.62 13.93 -7.84
CA PRO A 32 -6.49 14.71 -8.39
C PRO A 32 -5.23 14.62 -7.51
N SER A 33 -5.39 14.11 -6.29
CA SER A 33 -4.33 13.92 -5.30
C SER A 33 -3.92 12.44 -5.22
N PRO A 34 -2.69 12.13 -4.76
CA PRO A 34 -2.24 10.76 -4.61
C PRO A 34 -3.01 10.05 -3.49
N TYR A 35 -3.45 8.84 -3.80
CA TYR A 35 -3.97 7.89 -2.83
C TYR A 35 -3.00 6.73 -2.72
N GLY A 36 -2.74 6.28 -1.49
CA GLY A 36 -1.77 5.22 -1.25
C GLY A 36 -2.19 4.20 -0.21
N PHE A 37 -1.58 3.03 -0.30
CA PHE A 37 -1.69 1.94 0.65
C PHE A 37 -0.50 1.93 1.59
N LEU A 38 -0.73 1.54 2.85
CA LEU A 38 0.34 1.36 3.81
C LEU A 38 1.01 0.00 3.60
N ILE A 39 2.33 -0.03 3.73
CA ILE A 39 3.10 -1.27 3.69
C ILE A 39 3.48 -1.66 5.13
N ASN A 40 3.23 -2.93 5.47
CA ASN A 40 3.48 -3.50 6.78
C ASN A 40 4.48 -4.65 6.68
N SER A 41 5.41 -4.72 7.63
CA SER A 41 6.35 -5.83 7.74
C SER A 41 5.72 -7.17 8.07
N LYS A 42 4.53 -7.14 8.68
CA LYS A 42 3.78 -8.31 9.13
C LYS A 42 2.28 -8.03 9.07
N ILE A 43 1.51 -9.05 8.72
CA ILE A 43 0.06 -9.05 8.89
C ILE A 43 -0.25 -9.28 10.37
N ASN A 44 -1.14 -8.49 10.96
CA ASN A 44 -1.52 -8.65 12.36
C ASN A 44 -2.52 -9.81 12.57
N ASN A 45 -2.60 -10.34 13.80
CA ASN A 45 -3.47 -11.48 14.13
C ASN A 45 -4.96 -11.22 13.85
N TYR A 46 -5.42 -9.96 13.91
CA TYR A 46 -6.82 -9.66 13.62
C TYR A 46 -7.15 -9.95 12.14
N ILE A 47 -6.23 -9.62 11.23
CA ILE A 47 -6.38 -9.89 9.79
C ILE A 47 -6.11 -11.36 9.49
N GLN A 48 -5.06 -11.96 10.07
CA GLN A 48 -4.73 -13.38 9.85
C GLN A 48 -5.88 -14.34 10.19
N ASN A 49 -6.69 -14.00 11.20
CA ASN A 49 -7.83 -14.82 11.63
C ASN A 49 -9.12 -14.57 10.82
N ARG A 50 -9.06 -13.81 9.72
CA ARG A 50 -10.22 -13.39 8.91
C ARG A 50 -9.88 -13.44 7.43
N ASP A 51 -10.23 -14.56 6.77
CA ASP A 51 -9.92 -14.79 5.35
C ASP A 51 -10.39 -13.65 4.42
N TYR A 52 -11.56 -13.07 4.72
CA TYR A 52 -12.12 -11.95 3.94
C TYR A 52 -11.32 -10.64 4.05
N LEU A 53 -10.44 -10.51 5.05
CA LEU A 53 -9.49 -9.42 5.17
C LEU A 53 -8.11 -9.84 4.67
N LEU A 54 -7.72 -11.10 4.91
CA LEU A 54 -6.43 -11.63 4.51
C LEU A 54 -6.22 -11.56 2.99
N CYS A 55 -7.29 -11.75 2.20
CA CYS A 55 -7.22 -11.60 0.74
C CYS A 55 -6.93 -10.17 0.25
N CYS A 56 -6.98 -9.16 1.13
CA CYS A 56 -6.62 -7.79 0.83
C CYS A 56 -5.12 -7.49 1.03
N GLU A 57 -4.36 -8.42 1.61
CA GLU A 57 -2.92 -8.25 1.87
C GLU A 57 -2.12 -8.79 0.69
N ALA A 58 -1.43 -7.92 -0.04
CA ALA A 58 -0.56 -8.32 -1.14
C ALA A 58 0.88 -8.45 -0.66
N GLU A 59 1.45 -9.66 -0.73
CA GLU A 59 2.86 -9.88 -0.38
C GLU A 59 3.78 -9.26 -1.43
N ILE A 60 4.83 -8.58 -0.96
CA ILE A 60 5.91 -8.04 -1.79
C ILE A 60 7.23 -8.63 -1.31
N ILE A 61 8.04 -9.08 -2.26
CA ILE A 61 9.24 -9.86 -1.98
C ILE A 61 10.44 -8.92 -1.79
N ALA A 62 11.18 -9.12 -0.70
CA ALA A 62 12.31 -8.23 -0.36
C ALA A 62 13.43 -8.25 -1.40
N ILE A 63 13.75 -9.40 -1.99
CA ILE A 63 14.84 -9.51 -2.97
C ILE A 63 14.60 -8.67 -4.24
N GLU A 64 13.36 -8.25 -4.48
CA GLU A 64 13.00 -7.40 -5.61
C GLU A 64 13.08 -5.90 -5.27
N HIS A 65 13.40 -5.54 -4.02
CA HIS A 65 13.33 -4.16 -3.51
C HIS A 65 14.43 -3.87 -2.48
N ASP A 66 15.43 -3.07 -2.86
CA ASP A 66 16.60 -2.75 -2.01
C ASP A 66 16.25 -2.05 -0.68
N PHE A 67 15.03 -1.50 -0.55
CA PHE A 67 14.56 -0.82 0.66
C PHE A 67 13.81 -1.74 1.64
N LEU A 68 13.68 -3.03 1.34
CA LEU A 68 13.03 -4.02 2.19
C LEU A 68 14.06 -4.99 2.77
N ASP A 69 14.08 -5.11 4.10
CA ASP A 69 14.91 -6.12 4.79
C ASP A 69 14.26 -7.52 4.80
N TYR A 70 12.95 -7.60 4.54
CA TYR A 70 12.14 -8.81 4.59
C TYR A 70 10.86 -8.64 3.76
N ASN A 71 10.26 -9.76 3.36
CA ASN A 71 8.97 -9.75 2.68
C ASN A 71 7.96 -8.96 3.51
N SER A 72 7.21 -8.11 2.83
CA SER A 72 6.27 -7.19 3.45
C SER A 72 4.91 -7.31 2.76
N TYR A 73 3.92 -6.60 3.28
CA TYR A 73 2.54 -6.70 2.81
C TYR A 73 1.98 -5.31 2.54
N VAL A 74 1.43 -5.11 1.35
CA VAL A 74 0.62 -3.93 1.01
C VAL A 74 -0.80 -4.19 1.51
N ASP A 75 -1.25 -3.37 2.45
CA ASP A 75 -2.60 -3.45 3.02
C ASP A 75 -3.58 -2.73 2.07
N CYS A 76 -4.27 -3.49 1.23
CA CYS A 76 -5.19 -2.95 0.22
C CYS A 76 -6.60 -2.68 0.77
N ARG A 77 -6.82 -2.74 2.09
CA ARG A 77 -8.16 -2.59 2.69
C ARG A 77 -8.68 -1.16 2.63
N GLU A 78 -7.79 -0.18 2.74
CA GLU A 78 -8.12 1.24 2.79
C GLU A 78 -7.09 2.06 2.02
N ALA A 79 -7.53 2.90 1.08
CA ALA A 79 -6.67 3.80 0.33
C ALA A 79 -6.70 5.18 1.00
N PHE A 80 -5.54 5.67 1.44
CA PHE A 80 -5.44 6.93 2.16
C PHE A 80 -5.04 8.08 1.25
N PRO A 81 -5.64 9.29 1.40
CA PRO A 81 -5.20 10.47 0.68
C PRO A 81 -3.89 11.02 1.28
N PHE A 82 -2.93 11.33 0.41
CA PHE A 82 -1.68 11.99 0.80
C PHE A 82 -1.55 13.35 0.12
N ASN A 83 -0.92 14.29 0.81
CA ASN A 83 -0.47 15.54 0.21
C ASN A 83 0.89 15.34 -0.46
N ALA A 84 1.19 16.11 -1.51
CA ALA A 84 2.49 16.03 -2.19
C ALA A 84 3.69 16.27 -1.26
N GLY A 85 3.51 17.09 -0.22
CA GLY A 85 4.56 17.34 0.79
C GLY A 85 4.83 16.16 1.74
N GLU A 86 3.93 15.17 1.80
CA GLU A 86 4.15 13.92 2.57
C GLU A 86 4.96 12.90 1.76
N LEU A 87 4.90 12.98 0.43
CA LEU A 87 5.51 12.02 -0.51
C LEU A 87 6.80 12.59 -1.13
N ILE A 88 7.80 12.83 -0.27
CA ILE A 88 9.07 13.45 -0.67
C ILE A 88 10.26 12.48 -0.72
N SER A 89 10.21 11.39 0.06
CA SER A 89 11.31 10.42 0.17
C SER A 89 10.99 9.15 -0.62
N SER A 90 11.13 9.21 -1.95
CA SER A 90 10.93 8.05 -2.83
C SER A 90 11.93 6.93 -2.52
N ARG A 91 11.45 5.69 -2.60
CA ARG A 91 12.22 4.45 -2.47
C ARG A 91 12.27 3.65 -3.77
N GLY A 92 11.69 4.18 -4.84
CA GLY A 92 11.59 3.52 -6.14
C GLY A 92 10.19 2.96 -6.37
N PHE A 93 10.10 2.04 -7.34
CA PHE A 93 8.83 1.48 -7.80
C PHE A 93 8.65 0.06 -7.31
N LEU A 94 7.38 -0.31 -7.11
CA LEU A 94 6.99 -1.69 -6.87
C LEU A 94 7.33 -2.55 -8.10
N SER A 95 7.90 -3.72 -7.89
CA SER A 95 8.22 -4.69 -8.96
C SER A 95 6.96 -5.09 -9.75
N ALA A 96 7.14 -5.58 -10.97
CA ALA A 96 6.00 -6.06 -11.78
C ALA A 96 5.24 -7.22 -11.11
N ALA A 97 5.96 -8.11 -10.41
CA ALA A 97 5.35 -9.18 -9.64
C ALA A 97 4.53 -8.63 -8.45
N GLY A 98 5.09 -7.66 -7.71
CA GLY A 98 4.37 -6.98 -6.63
C GLY A 98 3.14 -6.23 -7.12
N GLN A 99 3.22 -5.55 -8.28
CA GLN A 99 2.07 -4.88 -8.90
C GLN A 99 0.95 -5.89 -9.22
N ALA A 100 1.29 -7.07 -9.75
CA ALA A 100 0.32 -8.13 -10.04
C ALA A 100 -0.36 -8.64 -8.76
N GLU A 101 0.38 -8.82 -7.65
CA GLU A 101 -0.20 -9.20 -6.37
C GLU A 101 -1.11 -8.10 -5.79
N VAL A 102 -0.75 -6.82 -5.91
CA VAL A 102 -1.62 -5.71 -5.49
C VAL A 102 -2.90 -5.65 -6.33
N ILE A 103 -2.81 -5.78 -7.65
CA ILE A 103 -3.98 -5.80 -8.55
C ILE A 103 -4.94 -6.95 -8.16
N LYS A 104 -4.38 -8.14 -7.91
CA LYS A 104 -5.13 -9.31 -7.44
C LYS A 104 -5.80 -9.06 -6.09
N ALA A 105 -5.07 -8.55 -5.10
CA ALA A 105 -5.60 -8.23 -3.79
C ALA A 105 -6.71 -7.17 -3.86
N VAL A 106 -6.53 -6.09 -4.63
CA VAL A 106 -7.54 -5.05 -4.88
C VAL A 106 -8.80 -5.62 -5.52
N GLY A 107 -8.66 -6.53 -6.49
CA GLY A 107 -9.77 -7.22 -7.14
C GLY A 107 -10.59 -8.07 -6.15
N LEU A 108 -9.91 -8.82 -5.28
CA LEU A 108 -10.52 -9.72 -4.31
C LEU A 108 -11.04 -9.03 -3.04
N CYS A 109 -10.46 -7.89 -2.66
CA CYS A 109 -10.69 -7.29 -1.34
C CYS A 109 -12.14 -6.82 -1.15
N PRO A 110 -12.95 -7.44 -0.29
CA PRO A 110 -14.38 -7.10 -0.18
C PRO A 110 -14.64 -5.75 0.51
N VAL A 111 -13.66 -5.23 1.26
CA VAL A 111 -13.82 -4.03 2.09
C VAL A 111 -13.28 -2.74 1.45
N LEU A 112 -12.45 -2.83 0.41
CA LEU A 112 -11.96 -1.65 -0.29
C LEU A 112 -13.10 -0.98 -1.05
N GLU A 113 -13.29 0.32 -0.82
CA GLU A 113 -14.35 1.08 -1.47
C GLU A 113 -14.26 0.98 -3.01
N ARG A 114 -15.43 0.84 -3.65
CA ARG A 114 -15.52 0.61 -5.10
C ARG A 114 -14.87 1.69 -5.93
N ILE A 115 -14.87 2.95 -5.47
CA ILE A 115 -14.23 4.06 -6.16
C ILE A 115 -12.72 3.85 -6.30
N HIS A 116 -12.05 3.34 -5.25
CA HIS A 116 -10.62 3.08 -5.28
C HIS A 116 -10.30 1.92 -6.22
N LYS A 117 -11.06 0.82 -6.13
CA LYS A 117 -10.92 -0.32 -7.07
C LYS A 117 -11.01 0.13 -8.53
N ASN A 118 -12.03 0.91 -8.86
CA ASN A 118 -12.24 1.42 -10.21
C ASN A 118 -11.12 2.35 -10.69
N ARG A 119 -10.37 2.99 -9.80
CA ARG A 119 -9.24 3.86 -10.19
C ARG A 119 -7.94 3.08 -10.34
N ILE A 120 -7.76 2.03 -9.56
CA ILE A 120 -6.54 1.20 -9.55
C ILE A 120 -6.55 0.18 -10.70
N LEU A 121 -7.70 -0.46 -10.95
CA LEU A 121 -7.85 -1.57 -11.91
C LEU A 121 -8.19 -1.10 -13.34
N LYS A 122 -8.00 0.18 -13.64
CA LYS A 122 -8.29 0.77 -14.95
C LYS A 122 -7.21 0.46 -15.98
#